data_AF-A0A1A9HW64-F1
#
_entry.id   AF-A0A1A9HW64-F1
#
_cell.length_a   1.000
_cell.length_b   1.000
_cell.length_c   1.000
_cell.angle_alpha   90.00
_cell.angle_beta   90.00
_cell.angle_gamma   90.00
#
_symmetry.space_group_name_H-M   'P 1'
#
loop_
_entity.id
_entity.type
_entity.pdbx_description
1 polymer ?
#
loop_
_entity_poly.entity_id
_entity_poly.type
_entity_poly.pdbx_seq_one_letter_code
_entity_poly.pdbx_strand_id
1 'polypeptide(L)'
;MKYIFFSVIMVSIACGALLGAYCQLYCSIKNVLLCWEALVTHAIAKRQALITLGSFSSEENSQLIQEVDFLLKYHHVSWRMFLRKSYDILFAFKDMEDVLPQRLHDLLEISQQVNDQNDVLLCLENFWASDNLFAFETAAYEQAVGRYLQQRSRVSLCLVRWLFRFLNFPVIEFNR
;
A
#
# COMPACT_ATOMS: atom_id res chain seq x y z
N MET A 1 52.15 13.70 -6.54
CA MET A 1 51.44 12.81 -7.49
C MET A 1 50.85 11.55 -6.85
N LYS A 2 51.61 10.70 -6.14
CA LYS A 2 51.09 9.43 -5.57
C LYS A 2 49.85 9.60 -4.67
N TYR A 3 49.84 10.61 -3.80
CA TYR A 3 48.70 10.90 -2.91
C TYR A 3 47.42 11.34 -3.65
N ILE A 4 47.56 12.03 -4.78
CA ILE A 4 46.43 12.49 -5.60
C ILE A 4 45.77 11.27 -6.27
N PHE A 5 46.58 10.38 -6.84
CA PHE A 5 46.07 9.16 -7.48
C PHE A 5 45.37 8.23 -6.48
N PHE A 6 45.94 8.06 -5.29
CA PHE A 6 45.31 7.31 -4.20
C PHE A 6 43.97 7.93 -3.77
N SER A 7 43.91 9.25 -3.63
CA SER A 7 42.67 9.95 -3.27
C SER A 7 41.57 9.76 -4.31
N VAL A 8 41.90 9.83 -5.60
CA VAL A 8 40.92 9.65 -6.69
C VAL A 8 40.34 8.23 -6.69
N ILE A 9 41.19 7.22 -6.48
CA ILE A 9 40.74 5.81 -6.40
C ILE A 9 39.80 5.62 -5.20
N MET A 10 40.18 6.09 -4.02
CA MET A 10 39.38 5.93 -2.81
C MET A 10 38.03 6.65 -2.91
N VAL A 11 38.00 7.86 -3.49
CA VAL A 11 36.75 8.60 -3.73
C VAL A 11 35.86 7.86 -4.74
N SER A 12 36.43 7.30 -5.82
CA SER A 12 35.67 6.53 -6.80
C SER A 12 35.03 5.29 -6.17
N ILE A 13 35.79 4.53 -5.36
CA ILE A 13 35.28 3.36 -4.64
C ILE A 13 34.16 3.76 -3.67
N ALA A 14 34.35 4.86 -2.92
CA ALA A 14 33.35 5.35 -1.98
C ALA A 14 32.06 5.80 -2.70
N CYS A 15 32.17 6.52 -3.81
CA CYS A 15 31.03 6.92 -4.63
C CYS A 15 30.29 5.70 -5.21
N GLY A 16 31.02 4.70 -5.71
CA GLY A 16 30.44 3.46 -6.20
C GLY A 16 29.67 2.71 -5.11
N ALA A 17 30.25 2.60 -3.91
CA ALA A 17 29.60 1.99 -2.75
C ALA A 17 28.33 2.76 -2.33
N LEU A 18 28.37 4.09 -2.29
CA LEU A 18 27.22 4.95 -1.99
C LEU A 18 26.10 4.78 -3.02
N LEU A 19 26.43 4.74 -4.31
CA LEU A 19 25.46 4.56 -5.38
C LEU A 19 24.81 3.16 -5.30
N GLY A 20 25.61 2.11 -5.10
CA GLY A 20 25.11 0.74 -4.95
C GLY A 20 24.15 0.62 -3.75
N ALA A 21 24.52 1.21 -2.61
CA ALA A 21 23.69 1.28 -1.42
C ALA A 21 22.39 2.07 -1.64
N TYR A 22 22.44 3.18 -2.39
CA TYR A 22 21.27 3.94 -2.79
C TYR A 22 20.34 3.09 -3.67
N CYS A 23 20.87 2.46 -4.71
CA CYS A 23 20.10 1.61 -5.62
C CYS A 23 19.43 0.46 -4.86
N GLN A 24 20.11 -0.17 -3.92
CA GLN A 24 19.54 -1.23 -3.09
C GLN A 24 18.32 -0.76 -2.29
N LEU A 25 18.44 0.36 -1.56
CA LEU A 25 17.32 0.93 -0.81
C LEU A 25 16.20 1.42 -1.71
N TYR A 26 16.55 1.99 -2.87
CA TYR A 26 15.60 2.47 -3.86
C TYR A 26 14.78 1.32 -4.47
N CYS A 27 15.43 0.22 -4.87
CA CYS A 27 14.75 -0.97 -5.36
C CYS A 27 13.84 -1.56 -4.28
N SER A 28 14.28 -1.59 -3.02
CA SER A 28 13.47 -2.12 -1.94
C SER A 28 12.21 -1.27 -1.67
N ILE A 29 12.31 0.06 -1.64
CA ILE A 29 11.12 0.91 -1.47
C ILE A 29 10.22 0.86 -2.71
N LYS A 30 10.79 0.69 -3.90
CA LYS A 30 10.02 0.50 -5.12
C LYS A 30 9.21 -0.79 -5.10
N ASN A 31 9.77 -1.87 -4.55
CA ASN A 31 9.02 -3.10 -4.35
C ASN A 31 7.82 -2.90 -3.39
N VAL A 32 8.02 -2.15 -2.30
CA VAL A 32 6.92 -1.79 -1.38
C VAL A 32 5.83 -1.00 -2.11
N LEU A 33 6.20 -0.04 -2.96
CA LEU A 33 5.23 0.74 -3.73
C LEU A 33 4.46 -0.11 -4.73
N LEU A 34 5.09 -1.07 -5.40
CA LEU A 34 4.39 -1.96 -6.33
C LEU A 34 3.37 -2.84 -5.61
N CYS A 35 3.75 -3.39 -4.45
CA CYS A 35 2.82 -4.16 -3.62
C CYS A 35 1.68 -3.26 -3.10
N TRP A 36 1.98 -2.01 -2.74
CA TRP A 36 0.98 -1.02 -2.35
C TRP A 36 -0.01 -0.72 -3.50
N GLU A 37 0.47 -0.51 -4.72
CA GLU A 37 -0.38 -0.26 -5.89
C GLU A 37 -1.33 -1.45 -6.16
N ALA A 38 -0.82 -2.68 -6.10
CA ALA A 38 -1.65 -3.89 -6.23
C ALA A 38 -2.70 -3.97 -5.10
N LEU A 39 -2.28 -3.78 -3.85
CA LEU A 39 -3.14 -3.79 -2.68
C LEU A 39 -4.27 -2.76 -2.79
N VAL A 40 -3.94 -1.52 -3.14
CA VAL A 40 -4.90 -0.42 -3.32
C VAL A 40 -5.85 -0.70 -4.48
N THR A 41 -5.37 -1.31 -5.56
CA THR A 41 -6.24 -1.68 -6.70
C THR A 41 -7.36 -2.61 -6.25
N HIS A 42 -7.05 -3.66 -5.49
CA HIS A 42 -8.06 -4.58 -4.98
C HIS A 42 -8.94 -3.93 -3.90
N ALA A 43 -8.37 -3.06 -3.06
CA ALA A 43 -9.12 -2.30 -2.08
C ALA A 43 -10.17 -1.36 -2.72
N ILE A 44 -9.83 -0.73 -3.85
CA ILE A 44 -10.76 0.08 -4.66
C ILE A 44 -11.84 -0.81 -5.26
N ALA A 45 -11.48 -1.96 -5.87
CA ALA A 45 -12.42 -2.87 -6.48
C ALA A 45 -13.47 -3.40 -5.48
N LYS A 46 -13.04 -3.77 -4.27
CA LYS A 46 -13.94 -4.13 -3.15
C LYS A 46 -14.97 -3.03 -2.87
N ARG A 47 -14.50 -1.79 -2.71
CA ARG A 47 -15.37 -0.65 -2.39
C ARG A 47 -16.30 -0.30 -3.55
N GLN A 48 -15.85 -0.42 -4.79
CA GLN A 48 -16.70 -0.24 -5.97
C GLN A 48 -17.83 -1.28 -6.01
N ALA A 49 -17.55 -2.55 -5.70
CA ALA A 49 -18.57 -3.59 -5.62
C ALA A 49 -19.61 -3.32 -4.52
N LEU A 50 -19.19 -2.76 -3.37
CA LEU A 50 -20.11 -2.33 -2.32
C LEU A 50 -20.92 -1.09 -2.71
N ILE A 51 -20.31 -0.14 -3.44
CA ILE A 51 -21.01 1.04 -3.94
C ILE A 51 -22.12 0.63 -4.92
N THR A 52 -21.82 -0.31 -5.83
CA THR A 52 -22.83 -0.85 -6.75
C THR A 52 -23.90 -1.61 -5.99
N LEU A 53 -23.54 -2.40 -4.98
CA LEU A 53 -24.50 -3.10 -4.13
C LEU A 53 -25.46 -2.12 -3.43
N GLY A 54 -24.94 -1.06 -2.80
CA GLY A 54 -25.78 -0.08 -2.11
C GLY A 54 -26.63 0.81 -3.02
N SER A 55 -26.30 0.89 -4.32
CA SER A 55 -27.15 1.59 -5.29
C SER A 55 -28.51 0.90 -5.48
N PHE A 56 -28.60 -0.41 -5.23
CA PHE A 56 -29.86 -1.16 -5.25
C PHE A 56 -30.73 -0.92 -4.02
N SER A 57 -30.14 -0.48 -2.90
CA SER A 57 -30.82 -0.26 -1.62
C SER A 57 -31.19 1.20 -1.31
N SER A 58 -30.99 2.14 -2.26
CA SER A 58 -31.26 3.58 -2.08
C SER A 58 -30.49 4.24 -0.93
N GLU A 59 -29.39 3.64 -0.48
CA GLU A 59 -28.57 4.14 0.62
C GLU A 59 -27.47 5.07 0.10
N GLU A 60 -27.26 6.21 0.77
CA GLU A 60 -26.18 7.14 0.41
C GLU A 60 -24.82 6.57 0.82
N ASN A 61 -24.12 5.95 -0.14
CA ASN A 61 -22.75 5.42 0.00
C ASN A 61 -21.66 6.49 0.09
N SER A 62 -21.96 7.67 0.65
CA SER A 62 -21.06 8.83 0.71
C SER A 62 -19.71 8.52 1.35
N GLN A 63 -19.67 7.65 2.37
CA GLN A 63 -18.42 7.23 3.03
C GLN A 63 -17.57 6.33 2.12
N LEU A 64 -18.15 5.35 1.43
CA LEU A 64 -17.40 4.48 0.52
C LEU A 64 -16.80 5.27 -0.65
N ILE A 65 -17.52 6.28 -1.14
CA ILE A 65 -17.02 7.19 -2.18
C ILE A 65 -15.80 7.98 -1.67
N GLN A 66 -15.87 8.53 -0.46
CA GLN A 66 -14.73 9.24 0.16
C GLN A 66 -13.52 8.33 0.35
N GLU A 67 -13.72 7.06 0.70
CA GLU A 67 -12.64 6.09 0.81
C GLU A 67 -12.02 5.77 -0.56
N VAL A 68 -12.83 5.59 -1.60
CA VAL A 68 -12.32 5.41 -2.97
C VAL A 68 -11.52 6.63 -3.41
N ASP A 69 -11.99 7.84 -3.14
CA ASP A 69 -11.26 9.08 -3.46
C ASP A 69 -9.92 9.16 -2.71
N PHE A 70 -9.91 8.77 -1.43
CA PHE A 70 -8.68 8.66 -0.66
C PHE A 70 -7.70 7.66 -1.27
N LEU A 71 -8.17 6.46 -1.62
CA LEU A 71 -7.36 5.41 -2.22
C LEU A 71 -6.79 5.84 -3.58
N LEU A 72 -7.61 6.46 -4.44
CA LEU A 72 -7.18 6.99 -5.73
C LEU A 72 -6.11 8.06 -5.57
N LYS A 73 -6.26 8.96 -4.59
CA LYS A 73 -5.27 10.00 -4.29
C LYS A 73 -3.90 9.43 -3.89
N TYR A 74 -3.89 8.27 -3.24
CA TYR A 74 -2.68 7.62 -2.74
C TYR A 74 -2.24 6.38 -3.55
N HIS A 75 -2.92 6.09 -4.66
CA HIS A 75 -2.60 4.97 -5.54
C HIS A 75 -1.20 5.16 -6.16
N HIS A 76 -0.97 6.26 -6.87
CA HIS A 76 0.29 6.55 -7.56
C HIS A 76 1.05 7.69 -6.90
N VAL A 77 1.70 7.40 -5.76
CA VAL A 77 2.53 8.38 -5.06
C VAL A 77 4.03 8.10 -5.19
N SER A 78 4.81 9.16 -5.26
CA SER A 78 6.28 9.03 -5.21
C SER A 78 6.72 8.38 -3.90
N TRP A 79 7.79 7.59 -3.92
CA TRP A 79 8.32 6.92 -2.74
C TRP A 79 8.64 7.89 -1.58
N ARG A 80 9.08 9.11 -1.90
CA ARG A 80 9.34 10.15 -0.89
C ARG A 80 8.06 10.60 -0.21
N MET A 81 7.00 10.81 -0.98
CA MET A 81 5.69 11.21 -0.45
C MET A 81 5.07 10.08 0.35
N PHE A 82 5.12 8.85 -0.17
CA PHE A 82 4.67 7.65 0.52
C PHE A 82 5.35 7.50 1.88
N LEU A 83 6.68 7.54 1.93
CA LEU A 83 7.42 7.44 3.19
C LEU A 83 7.07 8.58 4.17
N ARG A 84 6.94 9.81 3.67
CA ARG A 84 6.62 10.98 4.50
C ARG A 84 5.22 10.91 5.12
N LYS A 85 4.26 10.38 4.37
CA LYS A 85 2.85 10.27 4.79
C LYS A 85 2.46 8.85 5.21
N SER A 86 3.43 7.96 5.38
CA SER A 86 3.18 6.54 5.58
C SER A 86 2.30 6.25 6.79
N TYR A 87 2.47 7.00 7.88
CA TYR A 87 1.61 6.93 9.05
C TYR A 87 0.16 7.27 8.70
N ASP A 88 -0.09 8.45 8.15
CA ASP A 88 -1.44 8.88 7.80
C ASP A 88 -2.11 7.96 6.78
N ILE A 89 -1.36 7.55 5.75
CA ILE A 89 -1.87 6.69 4.67
C ILE A 89 -2.24 5.32 5.22
N LEU A 90 -1.32 4.68 5.94
CA LEU A 90 -1.49 3.28 6.33
C LEU A 90 -2.46 3.13 7.49
N PHE A 91 -2.49 4.06 8.46
CA PHE A 91 -3.48 4.02 9.54
C PHE A 91 -4.88 4.26 9.02
N ALA A 92 -5.08 5.31 8.22
CA ALA A 92 -6.39 5.55 7.62
C ALA A 92 -6.82 4.36 6.76
N PHE A 93 -5.89 3.77 5.99
CA PHE A 93 -6.19 2.58 5.20
C PHE A 93 -6.60 1.38 6.06
N LYS A 94 -5.91 1.14 7.18
CA LYS A 94 -6.29 0.09 8.14
C LYS A 94 -7.67 0.35 8.74
N ASP A 95 -7.94 1.56 9.22
CA ASP A 95 -9.24 1.92 9.79
C ASP A 95 -10.38 1.67 8.77
N MET A 96 -10.15 1.96 7.49
CA MET A 96 -11.12 1.69 6.43
C MET A 96 -11.34 0.18 6.20
N GLU A 97 -10.30 -0.65 6.31
CA GLU A 97 -10.44 -2.11 6.18
C GLU A 97 -11.11 -2.74 7.42
N ASP A 98 -10.87 -2.22 8.62
CA ASP A 98 -11.46 -2.71 9.87
C ASP A 98 -12.99 -2.47 9.91
N VAL A 99 -13.48 -1.39 9.28
CA VAL A 99 -14.92 -1.04 9.24
C VAL A 99 -15.66 -1.72 8.07
N LEU A 100 -14.94 -2.21 7.06
CA LEU A 100 -15.51 -2.79 5.84
C LEU A 100 -16.45 -3.99 6.10
N PRO A 101 -16.15 -4.94 7.01
CA PRO A 101 -17.02 -6.10 7.27
C PRO A 101 -18.38 -5.71 7.84
N GLN A 102 -18.42 -4.71 8.72
CA GLN A 102 -19.66 -4.17 9.30
C GLN A 102 -20.54 -3.61 8.18
N ARG A 103 -19.97 -2.80 7.28
CA ARG A 103 -20.73 -2.22 6.16
C ARG A 103 -21.22 -3.25 5.15
N LEU A 104 -20.41 -4.28 4.87
CA LEU A 104 -20.85 -5.39 4.04
C LEU A 104 -22.08 -6.08 4.67
N HIS A 105 -22.06 -6.29 5.98
CA HIS A 105 -23.19 -6.88 6.70
C HIS A 105 -24.45 -6.03 6.61
N ASP A 106 -24.34 -4.73 6.87
CA ASP A 106 -25.47 -3.79 6.78
C ASP A 106 -26.06 -3.77 5.36
N LEU A 107 -25.22 -3.69 4.33
CA LEU A 107 -25.65 -3.72 2.93
C LEU A 107 -26.29 -5.06 2.54
N LEU A 108 -25.78 -6.17 3.08
CA LEU A 108 -26.34 -7.49 2.84
C LEU A 108 -27.75 -7.63 3.42
N GLU A 109 -27.99 -7.16 4.64
CA GLU A 109 -29.32 -7.20 5.28
C GLU A 109 -30.35 -6.43 4.45
N ILE A 110 -29.97 -5.28 3.90
CA ILE A 110 -30.86 -4.47 3.07
C ILE A 110 -31.06 -5.12 1.69
N SER A 111 -30.01 -5.71 1.11
CA SER A 111 -30.08 -6.35 -0.21
C SER A 111 -30.99 -7.58 -0.27
N GLN A 112 -31.27 -8.23 0.87
CA GLN A 112 -32.24 -9.35 0.95
C GLN A 112 -33.66 -8.93 0.57
N GLN A 113 -33.96 -7.64 0.56
CA GLN A 113 -35.26 -7.07 0.21
C GLN A 113 -35.40 -6.69 -1.27
N VAL A 114 -34.35 -6.88 -2.07
CA VAL A 114 -34.30 -6.48 -3.49
C VAL A 114 -34.77 -7.63 -4.40
N ASN A 115 -35.61 -7.30 -5.38
CA ASN A 115 -36.21 -8.28 -6.31
C ASN A 115 -35.22 -8.86 -7.34
N ASP A 116 -34.09 -8.19 -7.61
CA ASP A 116 -33.12 -8.61 -8.62
C ASP A 116 -31.91 -9.31 -7.99
N GLN A 117 -32.08 -10.60 -7.67
CA GLN A 117 -31.08 -11.39 -6.96
C GLN A 117 -29.81 -11.69 -7.78
N ASN A 118 -29.89 -11.66 -9.11
CA ASN A 118 -28.75 -12.00 -9.97
C ASN A 118 -27.67 -10.90 -9.97
N ASP A 119 -28.08 -9.64 -10.02
CA ASP A 119 -27.15 -8.51 -10.00
C ASP A 119 -26.50 -8.32 -8.63
N VAL A 120 -27.26 -8.60 -7.55
CA VAL A 120 -26.74 -8.64 -6.17
C VAL A 120 -25.69 -9.75 -6.03
N LEU A 121 -25.98 -10.95 -6.55
CA LEU A 121 -25.05 -12.08 -6.50
C LEU A 121 -23.74 -11.75 -7.22
N LEU A 122 -23.80 -11.17 -8.42
CA LEU A 122 -22.62 -10.78 -9.18
C LEU A 122 -21.76 -9.74 -8.43
N CYS A 123 -22.38 -8.76 -7.77
CA CYS A 123 -21.67 -7.78 -6.95
C CYS A 123 -20.93 -8.44 -5.78
N LEU A 124 -21.57 -9.41 -5.12
CA LEU A 124 -20.96 -10.17 -4.02
C LEU A 124 -19.81 -11.06 -4.51
N GLU A 125 -19.97 -11.74 -5.64
CA GLU A 125 -18.89 -12.53 -6.24
C GLU A 125 -17.68 -11.66 -6.55
N ASN A 126 -17.89 -10.48 -7.15
CA ASN A 126 -16.82 -9.53 -7.43
C ASN A 126 -16.15 -9.00 -6.16
N PHE A 127 -16.94 -8.75 -5.10
CA PHE A 127 -16.42 -8.35 -3.79
C PHE A 127 -15.52 -9.44 -3.20
N TRP A 128 -16.01 -10.68 -3.12
CA TRP A 128 -15.25 -11.80 -2.54
C TRP A 128 -14.02 -12.18 -3.36
N ALA A 129 -14.11 -12.11 -4.70
CA ALA A 129 -12.96 -12.30 -5.56
C ALA A 129 -11.88 -11.24 -5.29
N SER A 130 -12.28 -9.98 -5.17
CA SER A 130 -11.37 -8.88 -4.85
C SER A 130 -10.80 -9.00 -3.44
N ASP A 131 -11.58 -9.48 -2.48
CA ASP A 131 -11.15 -9.70 -1.10
C ASP A 131 -10.12 -10.81 -0.95
N ASN A 132 -10.30 -11.91 -1.70
CA ASN A 132 -9.32 -12.98 -1.75
C ASN A 132 -7.98 -12.52 -2.35
N LEU A 133 -8.04 -11.75 -3.45
CA LEU A 133 -6.84 -11.16 -4.06
C LEU A 133 -6.18 -10.14 -3.12
N PHE A 134 -6.99 -9.34 -2.42
CA PHE A 134 -6.51 -8.41 -1.42
C PHE A 134 -5.75 -9.13 -0.29
N ALA A 135 -6.28 -10.23 0.24
CA ALA A 135 -5.62 -11.01 1.28
C ALA A 135 -4.26 -11.57 0.82
N PHE A 136 -4.17 -12.02 -0.44
CA PHE A 136 -2.91 -12.45 -1.03
C PHE A 136 -1.89 -11.30 -1.13
N GLU A 137 -2.30 -10.14 -1.66
CA GLU A 137 -1.43 -8.97 -1.81
C GLU A 137 -1.02 -8.36 -0.47
N THR A 138 -1.84 -8.52 0.57
CA THR A 138 -1.50 -8.08 1.94
C THR A 138 -0.24 -8.77 2.43
N ALA A 139 -0.15 -10.10 2.29
CA ALA A 139 1.03 -10.86 2.68
C ALA A 139 2.27 -10.46 1.86
N ALA A 140 2.11 -10.19 0.56
CA ALA A 140 3.18 -9.71 -0.31
C ALA A 140 3.68 -8.32 0.13
N TYR A 141 2.75 -7.42 0.43
CA TYR A 141 3.04 -6.09 0.95
C TYR A 141 3.80 -6.16 2.27
N GLU A 142 3.29 -6.88 3.28
CA GLU A 142 3.93 -7.06 4.59
C GLU A 142 5.33 -7.67 4.47
N GLN A 143 5.53 -8.61 3.55
CA GLN A 143 6.86 -9.16 3.29
C GLN A 143 7.80 -8.11 2.68
N ALA A 144 7.32 -7.31 1.72
CA ALA A 144 8.11 -6.23 1.12
C ALA A 144 8.47 -5.16 2.16
N VAL A 145 7.53 -4.84 3.05
CA VAL A 145 7.71 -3.96 4.22
C VAL A 145 8.84 -4.45 5.11
N GLY A 146 8.75 -5.71 5.55
CA GLY A 146 9.75 -6.34 6.41
C GLY A 146 11.14 -6.31 5.77
N ARG A 147 11.24 -6.64 4.47
CA ARG A 147 12.51 -6.61 3.72
C ARG A 147 13.10 -5.20 3.66
N TYR A 148 12.29 -4.17 3.39
CA TYR A 148 12.75 -2.78 3.37
C TYR A 148 13.29 -2.34 4.73
N LEU A 149 12.54 -2.60 5.80
CA LEU A 149 12.94 -2.22 7.16
C LEU A 149 14.22 -2.95 7.59
N GLN A 150 14.31 -4.24 7.29
CA GLN A 150 15.50 -5.02 7.57
C GLN A 150 16.72 -4.50 6.79
N GLN A 151 16.60 -4.21 5.49
CA GLN A 151 17.69 -3.64 4.71
C GLN A 151 18.10 -2.27 5.24
N ARG A 152 17.13 -1.41 5.53
CA ARG A 152 17.37 -0.06 6.06
C ARG A 152 18.03 -0.03 7.44
N SER A 153 17.85 -1.08 8.23
CA SER A 153 18.50 -1.21 9.55
C SER A 153 19.99 -1.55 9.47
N ARG A 154 20.50 -1.95 8.29
CA ARG A 154 21.92 -2.32 8.12
C ARG A 154 22.82 -1.11 8.31
N VAL A 155 23.85 -1.26 9.16
CA VAL A 155 24.83 -0.21 9.48
C VAL A 155 25.52 0.31 8.22
N SER A 156 25.82 -0.57 7.25
CA SER A 156 26.44 -0.22 5.97
C SER A 156 25.61 0.79 5.15
N LEU A 157 24.32 0.91 5.42
CA LEU A 157 23.39 1.79 4.70
C LEU A 157 23.06 3.07 5.48
N CYS A 158 23.62 3.27 6.68
CA CYS A 158 23.28 4.40 7.55
C CYS A 158 23.50 5.77 6.88
N LEU A 159 24.66 5.95 6.24
CA LEU A 159 24.99 7.20 5.54
C LEU A 159 24.01 7.49 4.40
N VAL A 160 23.72 6.48 3.57
CA VAL A 160 22.78 6.62 2.44
C VAL A 160 21.36 6.89 2.93
N ARG A 161 20.92 6.16 3.96
CA ARG A 161 19.62 6.37 4.60
C ARG A 161 19.44 7.82 5.05
N TRP A 162 20.46 8.38 5.71
CA TRP A 162 20.42 9.74 6.22
C TRP A 162 20.50 10.78 5.10
N LEU A 163 21.47 10.64 4.18
CA LEU A 163 21.70 11.56 3.05
C LEU A 163 20.48 11.66 2.13
N PHE A 164 19.88 10.52 1.78
CA PHE A 164 18.76 10.45 0.82
C PHE A 164 17.38 10.40 1.49
N ARG A 165 17.32 10.52 2.82
CA ARG A 165 16.08 10.55 3.62
C ARG A 165 15.17 9.34 3.39
N PHE A 166 15.73 8.14 3.40
CA PHE A 166 14.91 6.93 3.49
C PHE A 166 14.35 6.83 4.92
N LEU A 167 13.05 7.12 5.10
CA LEU A 167 12.38 7.30 6.39
C LEU A 167 11.83 6.00 7.00
N ASN A 168 11.52 6.12 8.32
CA ASN A 168 10.49 5.37 9.03
C ASN A 168 9.32 4.93 8.17
N PHE A 169 8.82 3.70 8.24
CA PHE A 169 7.41 3.51 7.96
C PHE A 169 6.79 2.52 8.95
N PRO A 170 5.52 2.68 9.30
CA PRO A 170 4.87 1.83 10.28
C PRO A 170 4.68 0.42 9.71
N VAL A 171 5.00 -0.59 10.51
CA VAL A 171 4.57 -1.96 10.22
C VAL A 171 3.12 -2.03 10.63
N ILE A 172 2.24 -2.13 9.64
CA ILE A 172 0.83 -2.37 9.88
C ILE A 172 0.56 -3.81 9.49
N GLU A 173 0.14 -4.59 10.47
CA GLU A 173 -0.42 -5.91 10.25
C GLU A 173 -1.93 -5.73 10.04
N PHE A 174 -2.39 -6.16 8.87
CA PHE A 174 -3.81 -6.31 8.60
C PHE A 174 -4.22 -7.67 9.15
N ASN A 175 -4.21 -7.79 10.48
CA ASN A 175 -4.63 -9.01 11.16
C ASN A 175 -6.07 -9.34 10.76
N ARG A 176 -6.26 -10.56 10.26
CA ARG A 176 -7.53 -11.26 10.25
C ARG A 176 -7.56 -12.25 11.40
#